data_AF-A0A7S2RW05-F1
#
_entry.id   AF-A0A7S2RW05-F1
#
_cell.length_a   1.000
_cell.length_b   1.000
_cell.length_c   1.000
_cell.angle_alpha   90.00
_cell.angle_beta   90.00
_cell.angle_gamma   90.00
#
_symmetry.space_group_name_H-M   'P 1'
#
loop_
_entity.id
_entity.type
_entity.pdbx_description
1 polymer ?
#
loop_
_entity_poly.entity_id
_entity_poly.type
_entity_poly.pdbx_seq_one_letter_code
_entity_poly.pdbx_strand_id
1 'polypeptide(L)'
;KLAAEAQAKTEEAAAELAAIAAVAAEADALAKAEQEKAAKAEEEEAAKLVAEAEAQAKAEEEAAELAAEVETQAKAEEEKAAKLAAEAEDEERAKLAAEEEKEAAIRATAEAVKAKAEEEERAKLVAEAELQAKAEEEKLAKAEEEEAAKLATEAKTQAEEKEAARIAAEKAAKTEEEATKLAAEADAKSIEVTKTKVKEEEVTNIAINTAAVAIIAGEPDDAKISIQNSTTISDDTSLNGIQSGNVSSSKEKEDKKADEEISTSEDKKTYSLEELLEPTHGVEWAKREEYLSNEDFLEKFQMPIEEFRKLA
;
A
#
# COMPACT_ATOMS: atom_id res chain seq x y z
N LYS A 1 137.12 70.69 45.90
CA LYS A 1 136.20 69.90 46.74
C LYS A 1 134.74 70.27 46.47
N LEU A 2 134.22 71.42 46.94
CA LEU A 2 132.81 71.81 46.76
C LEU A 2 132.28 71.68 45.32
N ALA A 3 133.02 72.11 44.30
CA ALA A 3 132.61 71.96 42.90
C ALA A 3 132.42 70.49 42.45
N ALA A 4 133.23 69.56 42.95
CA ALA A 4 133.10 68.13 42.65
C ALA A 4 131.94 67.48 43.43
N GLU A 5 131.63 67.98 44.62
CA GLU A 5 130.45 67.55 45.39
C GLU A 5 129.15 68.05 44.75
N ALA A 6 129.16 69.26 44.19
CA ALA A 6 128.06 69.79 43.38
C ALA A 6 127.88 68.98 42.09
N GLN A 7 128.97 68.67 41.38
CA GLN A 7 128.94 67.83 40.17
C GLN A 7 128.37 66.43 40.47
N ALA A 8 128.85 65.76 41.52
CA ALA A 8 128.35 64.45 41.92
C ALA A 8 126.83 64.48 42.20
N LYS A 9 126.33 65.50 42.90
CA LYS A 9 124.89 65.68 43.18
C LYS A 9 124.07 65.97 41.91
N THR A 10 124.66 66.63 40.89
CA THR A 10 123.99 66.79 39.60
C THR A 10 124.00 65.52 38.75
N GLU A 11 125.02 64.68 38.87
CA GLU A 11 125.09 63.36 38.21
C GLU A 11 124.13 62.36 38.88
N GLU A 12 124.04 62.39 40.21
CA GLU A 12 123.06 61.63 41.02
C GLU A 12 121.62 62.02 40.66
N ALA A 13 121.27 63.31 40.68
CA ALA A 13 119.95 63.78 40.29
C ALA A 13 119.61 63.51 38.81
N ALA A 14 120.61 63.53 37.92
CA ALA A 14 120.41 63.14 36.51
C ALA A 14 120.16 61.63 36.37
N ALA A 15 120.80 60.79 37.18
CA ALA A 15 120.56 59.35 37.22
C ALA A 15 119.18 59.01 37.80
N GLU A 16 118.72 59.71 38.85
CA GLU A 16 117.36 59.56 39.38
C GLU A 16 116.30 59.97 38.34
N LEU A 17 116.49 61.11 37.66
CA LEU A 17 115.58 61.54 36.59
C LEU A 17 115.57 60.56 35.40
N ALA A 18 116.72 59.98 35.04
CA ALA A 18 116.79 58.94 34.02
C ALA A 18 116.10 57.64 34.44
N ALA A 19 116.20 57.24 35.71
CA ALA A 19 115.50 56.08 36.26
C ALA A 19 113.97 56.30 36.29
N ILE A 20 113.51 57.48 36.72
CA ILE A 20 112.09 57.87 36.69
C ILE A 20 111.56 57.88 35.24
N ALA A 21 112.33 58.40 34.29
CA ALA A 21 111.97 58.38 32.87
C ALA A 21 111.90 56.96 32.29
N ALA A 22 112.81 56.06 32.69
CA ALA A 22 112.78 54.66 32.29
C ALA A 22 111.55 53.92 32.83
N VAL A 23 111.23 54.09 34.12
CA VAL A 23 110.02 53.51 34.74
C VAL A 23 108.75 54.06 34.11
N ALA A 24 108.71 55.36 33.77
CA ALA A 24 107.57 55.95 33.05
C ALA A 24 107.40 55.37 31.64
N ALA A 25 108.50 55.13 30.91
CA ALA A 25 108.46 54.51 29.59
C ALA A 25 108.05 53.03 29.62
N GLU A 26 108.47 52.28 30.65
CA GLU A 26 108.02 50.90 30.87
C GLU A 26 106.53 50.83 31.21
N ALA A 27 106.04 51.75 32.06
CA ALA A 27 104.62 51.86 32.39
C ALA A 27 103.74 52.21 31.16
N ASP A 28 104.18 53.14 30.31
CA ASP A 28 103.48 53.48 29.06
C ASP A 28 103.46 52.31 28.07
N ALA A 29 104.58 51.58 27.94
CA ALA A 29 104.66 50.38 27.10
C ALA A 29 103.73 49.26 27.59
N LEU A 30 103.63 49.05 28.91
CA LEU A 30 102.71 48.06 29.51
C LEU A 30 101.24 48.48 29.32
N ALA A 31 100.90 49.74 29.61
CA ALA A 31 99.54 50.25 29.44
C ALA A 31 99.07 50.15 27.98
N LYS A 32 99.96 50.44 27.02
CA LYS A 32 99.69 50.28 25.58
C LYS A 32 99.51 48.82 25.17
N ALA A 33 100.32 47.90 25.70
CA ALA A 33 100.18 46.47 25.44
C ALA A 33 98.88 45.89 26.02
N GLU A 34 98.44 46.37 27.19
CA GLU A 34 97.16 46.00 27.78
C GLU A 34 95.97 46.56 26.97
N GLN A 35 96.04 47.82 26.51
CA GLN A 35 95.03 48.39 25.60
C GLN A 35 94.94 47.64 24.27
N GLU A 36 96.07 47.28 23.64
CA GLU A 36 96.07 46.50 22.39
C GLU A 36 95.47 45.09 22.59
N LYS A 37 95.74 44.46 23.74
CA LYS A 37 95.14 43.17 24.11
C LYS A 37 93.64 43.28 24.37
N ALA A 38 93.19 44.34 25.05
CA ALA A 38 91.78 44.59 25.32
C ALA A 38 91.00 44.84 24.02
N ALA A 39 91.51 45.71 23.15
CA ALA A 39 90.89 46.00 21.85
C ALA A 39 90.75 44.75 20.97
N LYS A 40 91.77 43.87 20.96
CA LYS A 40 91.70 42.59 20.23
C LYS A 40 90.70 41.60 20.82
N ALA A 41 90.51 41.60 22.14
CA ALA A 41 89.47 40.78 22.78
C ALA A 41 88.06 41.30 22.47
N GLU A 42 87.87 42.62 22.48
CA GLU A 42 86.61 43.28 22.08
C GLU A 42 86.28 43.05 20.60
N GLU A 43 87.27 43.10 19.71
CA GLU A 43 87.13 42.76 18.28
C GLU A 43 86.76 41.27 18.08
N GLU A 44 87.38 40.36 18.83
CA GLU A 44 87.06 38.92 18.77
C GLU A 44 85.67 38.59 19.35
N GLU A 45 85.21 39.32 20.38
CA GLU A 45 83.86 39.18 20.94
C GLU A 45 82.80 39.73 19.97
N ALA A 46 83.02 40.93 19.42
CA ALA A 46 82.14 41.52 18.41
C ALA A 46 82.02 40.63 17.15
N ALA A 47 83.14 40.04 16.68
CA ALA A 47 83.13 39.12 15.55
C ALA A 47 82.31 37.85 15.83
N LYS A 48 82.35 37.32 17.07
CA LYS A 48 81.52 36.16 17.47
C LYS A 48 80.04 36.52 17.52
N LEU A 49 79.68 37.65 18.12
CA LEU A 49 78.29 38.11 18.20
C LEU A 49 77.68 38.36 16.81
N VAL A 50 78.46 38.89 15.86
CA VAL A 50 78.02 39.03 14.45
C VAL A 50 77.83 37.65 13.80
N ALA A 51 78.76 36.71 13.99
CA ALA A 51 78.64 35.36 13.44
C ALA A 51 77.47 34.56 14.03
N GLU A 52 77.18 34.73 15.32
CA GLU A 52 76.03 34.13 16.00
C GLU A 52 74.71 34.73 15.51
N ALA A 53 74.62 36.06 15.38
CA ALA A 53 73.46 36.74 14.81
C ALA A 53 73.21 36.34 13.35
N GLU A 54 74.26 36.20 12.52
CA GLU A 54 74.15 35.70 11.15
C GLU A 54 73.71 34.24 11.08
N ALA A 55 74.09 33.40 12.04
CA ALA A 55 73.66 32.01 12.11
C ALA A 55 72.19 31.90 12.56
N GLN A 56 71.78 32.69 13.55
CA GLN A 56 70.40 32.77 14.01
C GLN A 56 69.47 33.29 12.91
N ALA A 57 69.84 34.35 12.20
CA ALA A 57 69.03 34.91 11.11
C ALA A 57 68.77 33.90 9.99
N LYS A 58 69.78 33.11 9.60
CA LYS A 58 69.63 32.05 8.58
C LYS A 58 68.74 30.91 9.07
N ALA A 59 68.83 30.54 10.35
CA ALA A 59 67.95 29.52 10.93
C ALA A 59 66.49 30.00 11.06
N GLU A 60 66.26 31.30 11.29
CA GLU A 60 64.92 31.90 11.29
C GLU A 60 64.35 32.01 9.86
N GLU A 61 65.18 32.32 8.87
CA GLU A 61 64.81 32.32 7.44
C GLU A 61 64.42 30.91 6.95
N GLU A 62 65.23 29.88 7.23
CA GLU A 62 64.93 28.48 6.89
C GLU A 62 63.66 27.98 7.60
N ALA A 63 63.47 28.33 8.89
CA ALA A 63 62.25 27.98 9.62
C ALA A 63 61.00 28.68 9.05
N ALA A 64 61.12 29.92 8.56
CA ALA A 64 60.03 30.64 7.92
C ALA A 64 59.67 30.06 6.53
N GLU A 65 60.67 29.65 5.73
CA GLU A 65 60.43 28.98 4.44
C GLU A 65 59.72 27.63 4.64
N LEU A 66 60.19 26.80 5.59
CA LEU A 66 59.55 25.53 5.93
C LEU A 66 58.11 25.71 6.46
N ALA A 67 57.86 26.74 7.29
CA ALA A 67 56.52 27.04 7.77
C ALA A 67 55.58 27.47 6.63
N ALA A 68 56.08 28.29 5.69
CA ALA A 68 55.32 28.69 4.51
C ALA A 68 55.04 27.51 3.57
N GLU A 69 56.00 26.60 3.35
CA GLU A 69 55.74 25.40 2.55
C GLU A 69 54.65 24.54 3.19
N VAL A 70 54.75 24.23 4.49
CA VAL A 70 53.74 23.46 5.23
C VAL A 70 52.35 24.11 5.15
N GLU A 71 52.25 25.45 5.25
CA GLU A 71 50.97 26.16 5.09
C GLU A 71 50.39 25.99 3.67
N THR A 72 51.22 26.03 2.63
CA THR A 72 50.76 25.80 1.25
C THR A 72 50.39 24.34 0.97
N GLN A 73 51.12 23.37 1.54
CA GLN A 73 50.79 21.95 1.43
C GLN A 73 49.46 21.64 2.13
N ALA A 74 49.25 22.15 3.36
CA ALA A 74 48.01 21.98 4.10
C ALA A 74 46.79 22.54 3.35
N LYS A 75 46.90 23.75 2.78
CA LYS A 75 45.84 24.35 1.95
C LYS A 75 45.56 23.54 0.67
N ALA A 76 46.61 22.99 0.04
CA ALA A 76 46.46 22.14 -1.13
C ALA A 76 45.90 20.74 -0.81
N GLU A 77 45.98 20.29 0.44
CA GLU A 77 45.32 19.08 0.94
C GLU A 77 43.85 19.36 1.30
N GLU A 78 43.57 20.47 1.99
CA GLU A 78 42.21 20.96 2.29
C GLU A 78 41.38 21.12 1.01
N GLU A 79 41.93 21.75 -0.05
CA GLU A 79 41.25 21.92 -1.33
C GLU A 79 40.96 20.57 -2.03
N LYS A 80 41.83 19.56 -1.87
CA LYS A 80 41.60 18.20 -2.40
C LYS A 80 40.52 17.48 -1.60
N ALA A 81 40.55 17.57 -0.27
CA ALA A 81 39.53 16.99 0.59
C ALA A 81 38.15 17.58 0.31
N ALA A 82 38.06 18.91 0.15
CA ALA A 82 36.83 19.60 -0.22
C ALA A 82 36.28 19.16 -1.60
N LYS A 83 37.18 18.94 -2.58
CA LYS A 83 36.79 18.44 -3.92
C LYS A 83 36.29 16.99 -3.87
N LEU A 84 36.97 16.11 -3.14
CA LEU A 84 36.55 14.72 -2.97
C LEU A 84 35.22 14.61 -2.21
N ALA A 85 34.99 15.48 -1.21
CA ALA A 85 33.72 15.55 -0.49
C ALA A 85 32.56 16.00 -1.41
N ALA A 86 32.79 17.01 -2.28
CA ALA A 86 31.79 17.45 -3.26
C ALA A 86 31.51 16.38 -4.33
N GLU A 87 32.54 15.69 -4.83
CA GLU A 87 32.38 14.59 -5.79
C GLU A 87 31.60 13.41 -5.18
N ALA A 88 31.82 13.10 -3.91
CA ALA A 88 31.05 12.09 -3.18
C ALA A 88 29.59 12.49 -2.96
N GLU A 89 29.30 13.77 -2.63
CA GLU A 89 27.93 14.26 -2.48
C GLU A 89 27.16 14.20 -3.81
N ASP A 90 27.78 14.59 -4.93
CA ASP A 90 27.17 14.49 -6.26
C ASP A 90 26.99 13.01 -6.69
N GLU A 91 27.87 12.08 -6.30
CA GLU A 91 27.68 10.64 -6.55
C GLU A 91 26.52 10.06 -5.70
N GLU A 92 26.36 10.48 -4.44
CA GLU A 92 25.23 10.09 -3.60
C GLU A 92 23.90 10.61 -4.18
N ARG A 93 23.85 11.89 -4.55
CA ARG A 93 22.69 12.51 -5.22
C ARG A 93 22.32 11.78 -6.52
N ALA A 94 23.32 11.37 -7.31
CA ALA A 94 23.10 10.59 -8.53
C ALA A 94 22.54 9.18 -8.24
N LYS A 95 23.01 8.52 -7.16
CA LYS A 95 22.46 7.22 -6.71
C LYS A 95 21.00 7.34 -6.27
N LEU A 96 20.68 8.33 -5.44
CA LEU A 96 19.31 8.60 -4.96
C LEU A 96 18.35 8.90 -6.11
N ALA A 97 18.72 9.77 -7.05
CA ALA A 97 17.90 10.06 -8.23
C ALA A 97 17.67 8.80 -9.10
N ALA A 98 18.69 7.96 -9.27
CA ALA A 98 18.60 6.70 -9.98
C ALA A 98 17.88 5.58 -9.18
N GLU A 99 17.53 5.80 -7.91
CA GLU A 99 16.67 4.92 -7.11
C GLU A 99 15.22 5.40 -7.17
N GLU A 100 14.97 6.71 -7.06
CA GLU A 100 13.66 7.33 -7.28
C GLU A 100 13.10 7.01 -8.68
N GLU A 101 13.93 7.07 -9.74
CA GLU A 101 13.49 6.68 -11.09
C GLU A 101 13.07 5.20 -11.18
N LYS A 102 13.76 4.30 -10.45
CA LYS A 102 13.40 2.88 -10.40
C LYS A 102 12.10 2.66 -9.65
N GLU A 103 11.90 3.32 -8.50
CA GLU A 103 10.64 3.22 -7.75
C GLU A 103 9.47 3.78 -8.57
N ALA A 104 9.66 4.92 -9.24
CA ALA A 104 8.67 5.49 -10.15
C ALA A 104 8.32 4.53 -11.31
N ALA A 105 9.31 3.86 -11.90
CA ALA A 105 9.08 2.85 -12.94
C ALA A 105 8.35 1.60 -12.41
N ILE A 106 8.71 1.11 -11.23
CA ILE A 106 8.03 -0.01 -10.56
C ILE A 106 6.56 0.37 -10.29
N ARG A 107 6.32 1.56 -9.74
CA ARG A 107 4.97 2.08 -9.48
C ARG A 107 4.15 2.22 -10.76
N ALA A 108 4.73 2.76 -11.84
CA ALA A 108 4.05 2.89 -13.13
C ALA A 108 3.68 1.53 -13.75
N THR A 109 4.55 0.52 -13.63
CA THR A 109 4.23 -0.84 -14.11
C THR A 109 3.17 -1.52 -13.24
N ALA A 110 3.19 -1.34 -11.92
CA ALA A 110 2.15 -1.84 -11.02
C ALA A 110 0.77 -1.20 -11.30
N GLU A 111 0.74 0.11 -11.56
CA GLU A 111 -0.48 0.83 -11.92
C GLU A 111 -1.03 0.38 -13.29
N ALA A 112 -0.16 0.18 -14.29
CA ALA A 112 -0.54 -0.35 -15.60
C ALA A 112 -1.09 -1.80 -15.52
N VAL A 113 -0.49 -2.65 -14.68
CA VAL A 113 -1.01 -4.01 -14.42
C VAL A 113 -2.38 -3.96 -13.75
N LYS A 114 -2.58 -3.07 -12.77
CA LYS A 114 -3.87 -2.87 -12.10
C LYS A 114 -4.95 -2.38 -13.06
N ALA A 115 -4.65 -1.35 -13.87
CA ALA A 115 -5.58 -0.82 -14.86
C ALA A 115 -6.01 -1.89 -15.87
N LYS A 116 -5.09 -2.72 -16.35
CA LYS A 116 -5.40 -3.85 -17.24
C LYS A 116 -6.26 -4.93 -16.56
N ALA A 117 -6.05 -5.20 -15.27
CA ALA A 117 -6.89 -6.13 -14.52
C ALA A 117 -8.33 -5.62 -14.36
N GLU A 118 -8.50 -4.31 -14.06
CA GLU A 118 -9.82 -3.66 -14.01
C GLU A 118 -10.51 -3.63 -15.38
N GLU A 119 -9.76 -3.47 -16.47
CA GLU A 119 -10.30 -3.58 -17.85
C GLU A 119 -10.77 -5.02 -18.16
N GLU A 120 -9.97 -6.03 -17.80
CA GLU A 120 -10.33 -7.44 -18.01
C GLU A 120 -11.54 -7.87 -17.16
N GLU A 121 -11.68 -7.36 -15.93
CA GLU A 121 -12.87 -7.55 -15.09
C GLU A 121 -14.12 -6.93 -15.73
N ARG A 122 -14.03 -5.66 -16.17
CA ARG A 122 -15.14 -4.98 -16.88
C ARG A 122 -15.55 -5.73 -18.14
N ALA A 123 -14.59 -6.23 -18.93
CA ALA A 123 -14.87 -7.03 -20.12
C ALA A 123 -15.62 -8.34 -19.78
N LYS A 124 -15.25 -9.01 -18.68
CA LYS A 124 -15.97 -10.21 -18.20
C LYS A 124 -17.40 -9.89 -17.75
N LEU A 125 -17.60 -8.82 -16.98
CA LEU A 125 -18.92 -8.40 -16.51
C LEU A 125 -19.86 -8.02 -17.69
N VAL A 126 -19.33 -7.36 -18.73
CA VAL A 126 -20.10 -7.06 -19.96
C VAL A 126 -20.44 -8.34 -20.72
N ALA A 127 -19.49 -9.27 -20.88
CA ALA A 127 -19.73 -10.55 -21.55
C ALA A 127 -20.74 -11.43 -20.79
N GLU A 128 -20.71 -11.44 -19.46
CA GLU A 128 -21.70 -12.14 -18.64
C GLU A 128 -23.09 -11.50 -18.76
N ALA A 129 -23.18 -10.16 -18.70
CA ALA A 129 -24.44 -9.44 -18.89
C ALA A 129 -25.06 -9.71 -20.27
N GLU A 130 -24.25 -9.75 -21.35
CA GLU A 130 -24.72 -10.15 -22.68
C GLU A 130 -25.26 -11.59 -22.73
N LEU A 131 -24.61 -12.53 -22.04
CA LEU A 131 -25.07 -13.92 -21.99
C LEU A 131 -26.35 -14.07 -21.17
N GLN A 132 -26.48 -13.35 -20.06
CA GLN A 132 -27.71 -13.32 -19.25
C GLN A 132 -28.87 -12.70 -20.05
N ALA A 133 -28.65 -11.57 -20.74
CA ALA A 133 -29.66 -10.93 -21.58
C ALA A 133 -30.15 -11.83 -22.72
N LYS A 134 -29.24 -12.50 -23.44
CA LYS A 134 -29.60 -13.47 -24.50
C LYS A 134 -30.37 -14.68 -23.95
N ALA A 135 -30.02 -15.16 -22.75
CA ALA A 135 -30.74 -16.25 -22.09
C ALA A 135 -32.10 -15.83 -21.50
N GLU A 136 -32.35 -14.54 -21.30
CA GLU A 136 -33.67 -13.99 -20.94
C GLU A 136 -34.53 -13.76 -22.19
N GLU A 137 -33.94 -13.24 -23.27
CA GLU A 137 -34.58 -13.10 -24.60
C GLU A 137 -35.05 -14.46 -25.15
N GLU A 138 -34.21 -15.50 -25.09
CA GLU A 138 -34.60 -16.86 -25.50
C GLU A 138 -35.77 -17.42 -24.66
N LYS A 139 -35.79 -17.15 -23.35
CA LYS A 139 -36.89 -17.57 -22.47
C LYS A 139 -38.19 -16.85 -22.79
N LEU A 140 -38.13 -15.54 -23.06
CA LEU A 140 -39.30 -14.74 -23.44
C LEU A 140 -39.86 -15.20 -24.79
N ALA A 141 -39.02 -15.33 -25.82
CA ALA A 141 -39.42 -15.81 -27.14
C ALA A 141 -40.06 -17.21 -27.08
N LYS A 142 -39.50 -18.10 -26.25
CA LYS A 142 -40.04 -19.46 -26.05
C LYS A 142 -41.35 -19.49 -25.26
N ALA A 143 -41.54 -18.58 -24.30
CA ALA A 143 -42.80 -18.43 -23.59
C ALA A 143 -43.90 -17.87 -24.52
N GLU A 144 -43.55 -16.91 -25.38
CA GLU A 144 -44.45 -16.35 -26.40
C GLU A 144 -44.83 -17.40 -27.47
N GLU A 145 -43.88 -18.25 -27.91
CA GLU A 145 -44.17 -19.39 -28.77
C GLU A 145 -45.12 -20.41 -28.10
N GLU A 146 -44.93 -20.71 -26.80
CA GLU A 146 -45.81 -21.62 -26.06
C GLU A 146 -47.21 -21.04 -25.85
N GLU A 147 -47.35 -19.73 -25.61
CA GLU A 147 -48.64 -19.04 -25.54
C GLU A 147 -49.35 -19.02 -26.91
N ALA A 148 -48.63 -18.67 -27.99
CA ALA A 148 -49.16 -18.71 -29.35
C ALA A 148 -49.63 -20.11 -29.76
N ALA A 149 -48.90 -21.16 -29.36
CA ALA A 149 -49.29 -22.55 -29.58
C ALA A 149 -50.57 -22.95 -28.80
N LYS A 150 -50.72 -22.47 -27.55
CA LYS A 150 -51.95 -22.67 -26.76
C LYS A 150 -53.14 -21.96 -27.42
N LEU A 151 -53.00 -20.69 -27.77
CA LEU A 151 -54.05 -19.93 -28.46
C LEU A 151 -54.43 -20.55 -29.81
N ALA A 152 -53.46 -21.06 -30.58
CA ALA A 152 -53.73 -21.76 -31.83
C ALA A 152 -54.48 -23.09 -31.64
N THR A 153 -54.17 -23.85 -30.58
CA THR A 153 -54.89 -25.09 -30.25
C THR A 153 -56.30 -24.83 -29.72
N GLU A 154 -56.50 -23.80 -28.89
CA GLU A 154 -57.83 -23.41 -28.41
C GLU A 154 -58.71 -22.86 -29.55
N ALA A 155 -58.14 -22.03 -30.44
CA ALA A 155 -58.85 -21.55 -31.62
C ALA A 155 -59.32 -22.71 -32.53
N LYS A 156 -58.53 -23.80 -32.61
CA LYS A 156 -58.88 -25.00 -33.36
C LYS A 156 -59.98 -25.82 -32.68
N THR A 157 -59.91 -26.04 -31.36
CA THR A 157 -60.98 -26.78 -30.65
C THR A 157 -62.29 -26.00 -30.66
N GLN A 158 -62.28 -24.68 -30.48
CA GLN A 158 -63.47 -23.84 -30.64
C GLN A 158 -64.04 -23.87 -32.07
N ALA A 159 -63.21 -24.05 -33.10
CA ALA A 159 -63.68 -24.18 -34.48
C ALA A 159 -64.35 -25.54 -34.73
N GLU A 160 -63.71 -26.64 -34.29
CA GLU A 160 -64.27 -27.99 -34.38
C GLU A 160 -65.58 -28.13 -33.57
N GLU A 161 -65.66 -27.52 -32.38
CA GLU A 161 -66.89 -27.50 -31.57
C GLU A 161 -68.02 -26.69 -32.24
N LYS A 162 -67.71 -25.54 -32.84
CA LYS A 162 -68.69 -24.75 -33.61
C LYS A 162 -69.18 -25.50 -34.85
N GLU A 163 -68.32 -26.25 -35.53
CA GLU A 163 -68.74 -27.10 -36.66
C GLU A 163 -69.58 -28.30 -36.20
N ALA A 164 -69.20 -28.97 -35.12
CA ALA A 164 -69.99 -30.03 -34.51
C ALA A 164 -71.38 -29.55 -34.06
N ALA A 165 -71.46 -28.36 -33.44
CA ALA A 165 -72.71 -27.71 -33.08
C ALA A 165 -73.56 -27.37 -34.32
N ARG A 166 -72.94 -26.91 -35.42
CA ARG A 166 -73.66 -26.67 -36.69
C ARG A 166 -74.22 -27.95 -37.29
N ILE A 167 -73.46 -29.05 -37.27
CA ILE A 167 -73.90 -30.37 -37.75
C ILE A 167 -75.01 -30.94 -36.86
N ALA A 168 -74.93 -30.73 -35.53
CA ALA A 168 -76.00 -31.12 -34.61
C ALA A 168 -77.29 -30.32 -34.84
N ALA A 169 -77.19 -29.00 -35.03
CA ALA A 169 -78.33 -28.14 -35.36
C ALA A 169 -78.94 -28.49 -36.74
N GLU A 170 -78.12 -28.77 -37.76
CA GLU A 170 -78.59 -29.19 -39.08
C GLU A 170 -79.31 -30.55 -39.02
N LYS A 171 -78.83 -31.49 -38.20
CA LYS A 171 -79.53 -32.75 -37.93
C LYS A 171 -80.85 -32.54 -37.18
N ALA A 172 -80.85 -31.70 -36.13
CA ALA A 172 -82.06 -31.38 -35.37
C ALA A 172 -83.15 -30.78 -36.26
N ALA A 173 -82.80 -29.78 -37.08
CA ALA A 173 -83.71 -29.17 -38.04
C ALA A 173 -84.24 -30.18 -39.07
N LYS A 174 -83.41 -31.12 -39.55
CA LYS A 174 -83.85 -32.20 -40.45
C LYS A 174 -84.80 -33.19 -39.76
N THR A 175 -84.55 -33.55 -38.50
CA THR A 175 -85.49 -34.38 -37.73
C THR A 175 -86.80 -33.66 -37.39
N GLU A 176 -86.78 -32.32 -37.28
CA GLU A 176 -87.99 -31.52 -37.10
C GLU A 176 -88.79 -31.37 -38.41
N GLU A 177 -88.12 -31.23 -39.56
CA GLU A 177 -88.75 -31.30 -40.89
C GLU A 177 -89.36 -32.69 -41.18
N GLU A 178 -88.69 -33.76 -40.75
CA GLU A 178 -89.19 -35.14 -40.86
C GLU A 178 -90.35 -35.40 -39.87
N ALA A 179 -90.27 -34.92 -38.63
CA ALA A 179 -91.35 -35.03 -37.65
C ALA A 179 -92.60 -34.23 -38.06
N THR A 180 -92.43 -33.03 -38.64
CA THR A 180 -93.56 -32.24 -39.16
C THR A 180 -94.18 -32.86 -40.42
N LYS A 181 -93.39 -33.53 -41.28
CA LYS A 181 -93.92 -34.38 -42.36
C LYS A 181 -94.71 -35.58 -41.81
N LEU A 182 -94.20 -36.28 -40.81
CA LEU A 182 -94.88 -37.42 -40.18
C LEU A 182 -96.16 -36.99 -39.44
N ALA A 183 -96.17 -35.81 -38.82
CA ALA A 183 -97.39 -35.21 -38.24
C ALA A 183 -98.42 -34.89 -39.33
N ALA A 184 -98.01 -34.29 -40.45
CA ALA A 184 -98.90 -34.03 -41.59
C ALA A 184 -99.44 -35.32 -42.23
N GLU A 185 -98.66 -36.41 -42.28
CA GLU A 185 -99.13 -37.72 -42.74
C GLU A 185 -100.08 -38.40 -41.72
N ALA A 186 -99.87 -38.17 -40.42
CA ALA A 186 -100.76 -38.64 -39.37
C ALA A 186 -102.13 -37.95 -39.42
N ASP A 187 -102.17 -36.63 -39.65
CA ASP A 187 -103.44 -35.92 -39.86
C ASP A 187 -104.12 -36.25 -41.18
N ALA A 188 -103.36 -36.55 -42.24
CA ALA A 188 -103.93 -37.11 -43.47
C ALA A 188 -104.67 -38.44 -43.21
N LYS A 189 -104.20 -39.26 -42.27
CA LYS A 189 -104.82 -40.54 -41.86
C LYS A 189 -105.94 -40.39 -40.83
N SER A 190 -105.88 -39.39 -39.94
CA SER A 190 -106.94 -39.10 -38.96
C SER A 190 -108.26 -38.68 -39.67
N ILE A 191 -108.14 -37.96 -40.79
CA ILE A 191 -109.25 -37.47 -41.63
C ILE A 191 -109.94 -38.60 -42.44
N GLU A 192 -109.27 -39.72 -42.69
CA GLU A 192 -109.86 -40.85 -43.44
C GLU A 192 -110.70 -41.77 -42.53
N VAL A 193 -110.21 -42.08 -41.33
CA VAL A 193 -110.90 -42.97 -40.36
C VAL A 193 -112.18 -42.35 -39.78
N THR A 194 -112.24 -41.02 -39.68
CA THR A 194 -113.37 -40.28 -39.08
C THR A 194 -114.58 -40.08 -40.01
N LYS A 195 -114.55 -40.62 -41.24
CA LYS A 195 -115.55 -40.31 -42.28
C LYS A 195 -116.70 -41.30 -42.45
N THR A 196 -116.75 -42.39 -41.66
CA THR A 196 -117.70 -43.51 -41.86
C THR A 196 -118.63 -43.81 -40.68
N LYS A 197 -118.79 -42.85 -39.75
CA LYS A 197 -119.87 -42.73 -38.74
C LYS A 197 -119.72 -41.33 -38.11
N VAL A 198 -120.74 -40.50 -37.86
CA VAL A 198 -122.20 -40.73 -37.75
C VAL A 198 -122.96 -39.54 -38.40
N LYS A 199 -124.18 -39.75 -38.93
CA LYS A 199 -125.23 -38.72 -39.10
C LYS A 199 -126.21 -38.86 -37.94
N GLU A 200 -126.84 -37.76 -37.48
CA GLU A 200 -127.76 -37.72 -36.30
C GLU A 200 -126.96 -37.85 -34.98
N GLU A 201 -127.21 -37.15 -33.87
CA GLU A 201 -128.20 -36.15 -33.40
C GLU A 201 -127.44 -34.95 -32.74
N GLU A 202 -127.90 -33.70 -32.80
CA GLU A 202 -128.81 -33.02 -31.84
C GLU A 202 -128.34 -33.00 -30.36
N VAL A 203 -127.97 -31.82 -29.80
CA VAL A 203 -128.83 -30.85 -29.06
C VAL A 203 -129.20 -31.37 -27.66
N THR A 204 -128.39 -31.17 -26.60
CA THR A 204 -128.27 -29.96 -25.72
C THR A 204 -127.33 -30.30 -24.52
N ASN A 205 -126.93 -29.48 -23.52
CA ASN A 205 -127.14 -28.10 -22.98
C ASN A 205 -125.80 -27.72 -22.24
N ILE A 206 -125.38 -26.49 -21.83
CA ILE A 206 -126.00 -25.26 -21.25
C ILE A 206 -126.34 -25.43 -19.74
N ALA A 207 -125.88 -24.62 -18.77
CA ALA A 207 -125.17 -23.32 -18.82
C ALA A 207 -124.23 -23.00 -17.61
N ILE A 208 -123.12 -22.30 -17.90
CA ILE A 208 -122.64 -21.03 -17.27
C ILE A 208 -122.00 -21.00 -15.83
N ASN A 209 -121.03 -20.05 -15.69
CA ASN A 209 -120.46 -19.40 -14.48
C ASN A 209 -119.40 -20.15 -13.62
N THR A 210 -118.32 -19.51 -13.11
CA THR A 210 -117.68 -18.18 -13.39
C THR A 210 -116.25 -18.16 -12.84
N ALA A 211 -115.32 -17.38 -13.45
CA ALA A 211 -114.16 -16.69 -12.83
C ALA A 211 -113.11 -17.50 -11.99
N ALA A 212 -111.83 -17.10 -11.83
CA ALA A 212 -110.91 -16.21 -12.54
C ALA A 212 -109.49 -16.40 -11.92
N VAL A 213 -108.54 -15.50 -12.25
CA VAL A 213 -107.19 -15.31 -11.63
C VAL A 213 -106.10 -16.28 -12.10
N ALA A 214 -104.91 -15.70 -12.38
CA ALA A 214 -103.65 -16.39 -12.63
C ALA A 214 -102.52 -15.73 -11.82
N ILE A 215 -101.75 -16.54 -11.10
CA ILE A 215 -100.51 -16.25 -10.35
C ILE A 215 -99.71 -17.57 -10.46
N ILE A 216 -98.51 -17.70 -11.04
CA ILE A 216 -97.21 -16.98 -10.96
C ILE A 216 -96.37 -17.36 -9.72
N ALA A 217 -95.34 -18.18 -9.98
CA ALA A 217 -94.13 -18.43 -9.18
C ALA A 217 -94.26 -19.18 -7.82
N GLY A 218 -93.17 -19.86 -7.46
CA GLY A 218 -93.07 -20.79 -6.31
C GLY A 218 -93.71 -22.16 -6.61
N GLU A 219 -93.16 -23.29 -6.17
CA GLU A 219 -91.85 -23.60 -5.59
C GLU A 219 -91.66 -25.14 -5.64
N PRO A 220 -90.44 -25.68 -5.47
CA PRO A 220 -90.33 -26.79 -4.53
C PRO A 220 -89.04 -26.76 -3.69
N ASP A 221 -89.19 -26.51 -2.38
CA ASP A 221 -88.31 -27.09 -1.36
C ASP A 221 -88.43 -28.64 -1.42
N ASP A 222 -87.39 -29.43 -1.12
CA ASP A 222 -86.71 -29.45 0.17
C ASP A 222 -85.27 -30.02 0.08
N ALA A 223 -84.44 -29.76 1.08
CA ALA A 223 -82.99 -29.92 1.02
C ALA A 223 -82.45 -31.32 1.40
N LYS A 224 -81.41 -31.79 0.68
CA LYS A 224 -80.38 -32.73 1.17
C LYS A 224 -79.16 -32.82 0.24
N ILE A 225 -78.02 -32.33 0.73
CA ILE A 225 -76.59 -32.70 0.51
C ILE A 225 -75.81 -31.54 1.13
N SER A 226 -75.49 -31.61 2.43
CA SER A 226 -74.31 -32.30 2.99
C SER A 226 -72.99 -31.54 2.78
N ILE A 227 -72.84 -30.41 3.50
CA ILE A 227 -71.54 -29.77 3.72
C ILE A 227 -71.00 -30.25 5.09
N GLN A 228 -69.93 -31.03 5.09
CA GLN A 228 -69.15 -31.36 6.29
C GLN A 228 -67.68 -31.67 5.95
N ASN A 229 -66.77 -31.05 6.71
CA ASN A 229 -65.38 -31.48 6.98
C ASN A 229 -64.43 -31.50 5.76
N SER A 230 -63.09 -31.47 5.90
CA SER A 230 -62.20 -31.40 7.08
C SER A 230 -60.90 -30.68 6.65
N THR A 231 -60.40 -29.68 7.39
CA THR A 231 -59.41 -29.79 8.49
C THR A 231 -57.95 -29.65 8.03
N THR A 232 -57.30 -28.68 8.67
CA THR A 232 -55.86 -28.34 8.75
C THR A 232 -54.83 -29.47 8.71
N ILE A 233 -53.62 -29.16 8.22
CA ILE A 233 -52.28 -29.27 8.87
C ILE A 233 -51.24 -28.85 7.81
N SER A 234 -50.58 -27.70 8.00
CA SER A 234 -49.20 -27.55 8.53
C SER A 234 -48.11 -28.20 7.67
N ASP A 235 -47.17 -27.40 7.17
CA ASP A 235 -45.77 -27.31 7.64
C ASP A 235 -45.10 -26.19 6.81
N ASP A 236 -44.48 -25.17 7.39
CA ASP A 236 -43.22 -25.16 8.14
C ASP A 236 -41.98 -25.37 7.23
N THR A 237 -41.36 -24.27 6.81
CA THR A 237 -39.88 -24.18 6.75
C THR A 237 -39.45 -22.72 6.68
N SER A 238 -38.65 -22.32 7.66
CA SER A 238 -37.86 -21.09 7.59
C SER A 238 -36.59 -21.33 6.77
N LEU A 239 -36.09 -20.30 6.07
CA LEU A 239 -34.75 -20.35 5.47
C LEU A 239 -34.07 -18.98 5.46
N ASN A 240 -33.21 -18.79 6.47
CA ASN A 240 -32.02 -17.96 6.53
C ASN A 240 -32.04 -16.56 5.86
N GLY A 241 -32.27 -15.54 6.70
CA GLY A 241 -31.49 -14.30 6.55
C GLY A 241 -30.00 -14.59 6.77
N ILE A 242 -29.13 -13.94 5.98
CA ILE A 242 -27.69 -14.24 5.96
C ILE A 242 -27.00 -13.80 7.26
N GLN A 243 -26.05 -14.63 7.73
CA GLN A 243 -25.29 -14.40 8.96
C GLN A 243 -24.34 -13.20 8.82
N SER A 244 -24.67 -12.07 9.44
CA SER A 244 -23.68 -11.04 9.77
C SER A 244 -22.85 -11.51 10.98
N GLY A 245 -21.82 -12.31 10.70
CA GLY A 245 -20.92 -12.81 11.73
C GLY A 245 -19.97 -11.71 12.22
N ASN A 246 -20.24 -11.15 13.40
CA ASN A 246 -19.28 -10.26 14.07
C ASN A 246 -19.15 -10.63 15.55
N VAL A 247 -18.53 -11.78 15.82
CA VAL A 247 -18.30 -12.31 17.17
C VAL A 247 -16.97 -11.79 17.71
N SER A 248 -16.91 -10.49 18.03
CA SER A 248 -15.83 -9.90 18.83
C SER A 248 -15.94 -10.32 20.30
N SER A 249 -15.83 -11.63 20.56
CA SER A 249 -15.65 -12.14 21.91
C SER A 249 -14.21 -11.84 22.35
N SER A 250 -14.00 -10.67 22.96
CA SER A 250 -12.75 -10.28 23.60
C SER A 250 -12.42 -11.26 24.72
N LYS A 251 -11.74 -12.35 24.38
CA LYS A 251 -11.34 -13.38 25.32
C LYS A 251 -10.02 -12.97 25.96
N GLU A 252 -10.11 -12.22 27.04
CA GLU A 252 -9.00 -12.01 27.97
C GLU A 252 -8.43 -13.38 28.37
N LYS A 253 -7.26 -13.70 27.83
CA LYS A 253 -6.40 -14.74 28.36
C LYS A 253 -5.33 -14.05 29.19
N GLU A 254 -5.48 -14.11 30.52
CA GLU A 254 -4.35 -14.05 31.44
C GLU A 254 -3.44 -15.28 31.20
N ASP A 255 -2.78 -15.37 30.04
CA ASP A 255 -1.68 -16.30 29.85
C ASP A 255 -0.46 -15.72 30.58
N LYS A 256 -0.45 -15.89 31.90
CA LYS A 256 0.70 -15.66 32.79
C LYS A 256 1.85 -16.58 32.37
N LYS A 257 2.60 -16.16 31.37
CA LYS A 257 3.90 -16.75 31.06
C LYS A 257 4.92 -16.12 32.00
N ALA A 258 5.64 -16.98 32.73
CA ALA A 258 6.56 -16.54 33.77
C ALA A 258 7.76 -15.80 33.20
N ASP A 259 8.40 -15.00 34.06
CA ASP A 259 9.79 -14.57 33.93
C ASP A 259 10.70 -15.81 34.06
N GLU A 260 10.71 -16.63 33.01
CA GLU A 260 11.76 -17.61 32.78
C GLU A 260 12.94 -16.83 32.22
N GLU A 261 13.76 -16.27 33.12
CA GLU A 261 15.08 -15.72 32.79
C GLU A 261 15.95 -16.85 32.23
N ILE A 262 15.81 -17.10 30.93
CA ILE A 262 16.70 -17.97 30.17
C ILE A 262 18.04 -17.23 30.04
N SER A 263 18.80 -17.27 31.13
CA SER A 263 20.21 -16.90 31.19
C SER A 263 21.04 -17.98 30.49
N THR A 264 20.75 -18.22 29.20
CA THR A 264 21.67 -18.87 28.28
C THR A 264 22.74 -17.86 27.89
N SER A 265 23.58 -17.52 28.87
CA SER A 265 24.96 -17.13 28.61
C SER A 265 25.74 -18.37 28.14
N GLU A 266 25.30 -18.97 27.05
CA GLU A 266 26.23 -19.60 26.13
C GLU A 266 27.11 -18.46 25.60
N ASP A 267 28.42 -18.64 25.56
CA ASP A 267 29.38 -17.59 25.18
C ASP A 267 29.23 -17.22 23.70
N LYS A 268 28.20 -16.42 23.36
CA LYS A 268 28.02 -15.80 22.05
C LYS A 268 29.28 -15.01 21.76
N LYS A 269 30.02 -15.45 20.75
CA LYS A 269 31.22 -14.76 20.29
C LYS A 269 30.80 -13.37 19.79
N THR A 270 31.19 -12.35 20.56
CA THR A 270 31.19 -10.97 20.11
C THR A 270 32.32 -10.78 19.12
N TYR A 271 32.01 -10.16 17.98
CA TYR A 271 32.96 -9.74 16.96
C TYR A 271 32.89 -8.22 16.83
N SER A 272 34.00 -7.60 16.43
CA SER A 272 34.03 -6.18 16.12
C SER A 272 33.17 -5.84 14.90
N LEU A 273 32.78 -4.57 14.76
CA LEU A 273 32.03 -4.10 13.59
C LEU A 273 32.80 -4.34 12.27
N GLU A 274 34.14 -4.31 12.31
CA GLU A 274 35.02 -4.58 11.17
C GLU A 274 34.98 -6.06 10.74
N GLU A 275 34.96 -7.00 11.69
CA GLU A 275 34.84 -8.44 11.40
C GLU A 275 33.46 -8.86 10.88
N LEU A 276 32.41 -8.07 11.19
CA LEU A 276 31.02 -8.29 10.76
C LEU A 276 30.64 -7.51 9.47
N LEU A 277 31.62 -6.84 8.86
CA LEU A 277 31.54 -6.32 7.49
C LEU A 277 31.90 -7.40 6.44
N GLU A 278 32.60 -8.47 6.82
CA GLU A 278 32.88 -9.63 5.96
C GLU A 278 32.08 -10.88 6.39
N PRO A 279 31.75 -11.83 5.47
CA PRO A 279 30.98 -13.03 5.81
C PRO A 279 31.69 -14.03 6.76
N THR A 280 31.60 -13.78 8.06
CA THR A 280 32.22 -14.59 9.11
C THR A 280 31.58 -15.99 9.24
N HIS A 281 32.39 -17.05 9.31
CA HIS A 281 31.87 -18.42 9.41
C HIS A 281 31.20 -18.69 10.77
N GLY A 282 29.88 -18.95 10.75
CA GLY A 282 29.07 -19.19 11.95
C GLY A 282 28.24 -17.99 12.40
N VAL A 283 28.33 -16.85 11.71
CA VAL A 283 27.46 -15.68 11.90
C VAL A 283 26.29 -15.77 10.92
N GLU A 284 25.05 -15.66 11.42
CA GLU A 284 23.90 -15.45 10.54
C GLU A 284 23.89 -14.00 10.03
N TRP A 285 24.15 -13.80 8.74
CA TRP A 285 24.22 -12.46 8.12
C TRP A 285 22.97 -11.60 8.34
N ALA A 286 21.80 -12.23 8.42
CA ALA A 286 20.51 -11.59 8.68
C ALA A 286 20.25 -11.26 10.17
N LYS A 287 21.17 -11.65 11.07
CA LYS A 287 21.17 -11.30 12.51
C LYS A 287 22.56 -10.87 13.01
N ARG A 288 23.40 -10.30 12.14
CA ARG A 288 24.81 -9.97 12.47
C ARG A 288 24.93 -9.03 13.66
N GLU A 289 23.90 -8.22 13.90
CA GLU A 289 23.78 -7.31 15.04
C GLU A 289 23.59 -8.04 16.40
N GLU A 290 23.21 -9.33 16.41
CA GLU A 290 23.28 -10.18 17.62
C GLU A 290 24.72 -10.56 18.03
N TYR A 291 25.70 -10.31 17.16
CA TYR A 291 27.11 -10.70 17.34
C TYR A 291 28.04 -9.50 17.59
N LEU A 292 27.51 -8.27 17.60
CA LEU A 292 28.27 -7.09 18.05
C LEU A 292 28.44 -7.10 19.58
N SER A 293 29.46 -6.42 20.10
CA SER A 293 29.44 -6.05 21.51
C SER A 293 28.37 -4.99 21.78
N ASN A 294 27.92 -4.85 23.04
CA ASN A 294 26.98 -3.79 23.40
C ASN A 294 27.56 -2.38 23.18
N GLU A 295 28.88 -2.23 23.18
CA GLU A 295 29.56 -0.95 22.96
C GLU A 295 29.59 -0.60 21.46
N ASP A 296 30.03 -1.53 20.59
CA ASP A 296 29.97 -1.38 19.13
C ASP A 296 28.53 -1.15 18.63
N PHE A 297 27.57 -1.87 19.21
CA PHE A 297 26.15 -1.74 18.89
C PHE A 297 25.65 -0.34 19.25
N LEU A 298 25.94 0.14 20.47
CA LEU A 298 25.49 1.45 20.94
C LEU A 298 26.14 2.59 20.14
N GLU A 299 27.42 2.47 19.77
CA GLU A 299 28.06 3.44 18.87
C GLU A 299 27.40 3.44 17.49
N LYS A 300 27.13 2.25 16.91
CA LYS A 300 26.64 2.15 15.53
C LYS A 300 25.17 2.50 15.35
N PHE A 301 24.31 2.16 16.32
CA PHE A 301 22.86 2.33 16.24
C PHE A 301 22.31 3.41 17.17
N GLN A 302 23.14 3.99 18.06
CA GLN A 302 22.78 5.04 19.03
C GLN A 302 21.65 4.65 20.02
N MET A 303 21.37 3.34 20.16
CA MET A 303 20.44 2.76 21.13
C MET A 303 20.89 1.36 21.58
N PRO A 304 20.44 0.86 22.74
CA PRO A 304 20.72 -0.52 23.17
C PRO A 304 20.11 -1.57 22.24
N ILE A 305 20.75 -2.74 22.15
CA ILE A 305 20.24 -3.90 21.38
C ILE A 305 18.84 -4.35 21.84
N GLU A 306 18.50 -4.17 23.11
CA GLU A 306 17.17 -4.45 23.65
C GLU A 306 16.09 -3.47 23.20
N GLU A 307 16.44 -2.26 22.76
CA GLU A 307 15.49 -1.30 22.21
C GLU A 307 15.33 -1.51 20.71
N PHE A 308 16.44 -1.76 20.00
CA PHE A 308 16.42 -2.14 18.59
C PHE A 308 15.55 -3.39 18.32
N ARG A 309 15.67 -4.42 19.17
CA ARG A 309 14.81 -5.63 19.14
C ARG A 309 13.32 -5.39 19.43
N LYS A 310 12.91 -4.17 19.81
CA LYS A 310 11.49 -3.77 19.98
C LYS A 310 10.97 -2.96 18.79
N LEU A 311 11.83 -2.66 17.81
CA LEU A 311 11.52 -1.92 16.57
C LEU A 311 11.49 -2.80 15.32
N ALA A 312 12.02 -4.03 15.41
CA ALA A 312 12.06 -5.04 14.34
C ALA A 312 10.95 -6.10 14.50
#